data_AF-A0A8T4EN33-F1
#
_entry.id   AF-A0A8T4EN33-F1
#
_cell.length_a   1.000
_cell.length_b   1.000
_cell.length_c   1.000
_cell.angle_alpha   90.00
_cell.angle_beta   90.00
_cell.angle_gamma   90.00
#
_symmetry.space_group_name_H-M   'P 1'
#
loop_
_entity.id
_entity.type
_entity.pdbx_description
1 polymer ?
#
loop_
_entity_poly.entity_id
_entity_poly.type
_entity_poly.pdbx_seq_one_letter_code
_entity_poly.pdbx_strand_id
1 'polypeptide(L)'
;MAMDSKQKKALIILGIIIIAGFLLRVYKLDSQSLWLDEAFSIHYSQQGLMSVITMQDPTPPLYYSLLHFWIGPTGISVFATRFLSVVFGTVSIFLVYLLAKSMFDEKVGLLSALLLALSPLHINYSQEARAYALFFALILLSMYFYYRLSKGNLTKGRAASKGTIMGYLLSTLLLLYSHFYAIFIILAQGLHLAFTSKLKLSKGFKLSKKIKLWLMLQAVMLIFYTPWLAHVLFMPSNAYSWIPRPSLLQIIYMIYSFFSGMAFSFYGLALTMICLALILVYARKSRMDEKSSLLWLWVAVPIIIPFLFSLVFTPIFVPKYVYFASLPLYIMVSKAVFSINKRRKVAIIALIAFLSLASLWVQQNDIMRDPWDRVAGYVSESYNEGDNVAIINSYQILPFAYYYENECFRSDDIFGCSQAKGIYPVDNLDQIKAAGKGDFWLIVSRDIYDDETIRVLDYFNENYNLADSREYLLNQDSAFFNSLYQYFDQKKLIQLRLNRIRVLYFQEKS
;
A
#
# COMPACT_ATOMS: atom_id res chain seq x y z
N MET A 1 -21.13 -36.29 -4.23
CA MET A 1 -20.77 -36.53 -2.82
C MET A 1 -21.39 -35.39 -2.00
N ALA A 2 -22.41 -35.66 -1.19
CA ALA A 2 -23.12 -34.62 -0.43
C ALA A 2 -22.15 -33.97 0.59
N MET A 3 -22.08 -32.64 0.62
CA MET A 3 -21.29 -31.92 1.62
C MET A 3 -21.80 -32.21 3.03
N ASP A 4 -20.89 -32.46 3.97
CA ASP A 4 -21.21 -32.54 5.39
C ASP A 4 -21.84 -31.22 5.88
N SER A 5 -22.87 -31.32 6.73
CA SER A 5 -23.58 -30.21 7.35
C SER A 5 -22.65 -29.15 7.97
N LYS A 6 -21.52 -29.58 8.53
CA LYS A 6 -20.51 -28.72 9.13
C LYS A 6 -19.74 -27.91 8.09
N GLN A 7 -19.37 -28.54 6.98
CA GLN A 7 -18.72 -27.87 5.85
C GLN A 7 -19.65 -26.84 5.21
N LYS A 8 -20.94 -27.18 5.07
CA LYS A 8 -21.96 -26.24 4.57
C LYS A 8 -22.07 -25.00 5.46
N LYS A 9 -22.13 -25.18 6.79
CA LYS A 9 -22.14 -24.06 7.74
C LYS A 9 -20.92 -23.16 7.61
N ALA A 10 -19.73 -23.75 7.49
CA ALA A 10 -18.49 -22.98 7.36
C ALA A 10 -18.44 -22.16 6.06
N LEU A 11 -18.91 -22.72 4.94
CA LEU A 11 -18.99 -21.99 3.67
C LEU A 11 -20.00 -20.84 3.72
N ILE A 12 -21.15 -21.03 4.39
CA ILE A 12 -22.12 -19.95 4.60
C ILE A 12 -21.50 -18.81 5.42
N ILE A 13 -20.83 -19.13 6.54
CA ILE A 13 -20.15 -18.13 7.37
C ILE A 13 -19.07 -17.40 6.56
N LEU A 14 -18.27 -18.13 5.79
CA LEU A 14 -17.26 -17.52 4.93
C LEU A 14 -17.89 -16.61 3.87
N GLY A 15 -18.99 -17.03 3.24
CA GLY A 15 -19.73 -16.20 2.29
C GLY A 15 -20.22 -14.89 2.91
N ILE A 16 -20.77 -14.94 4.13
CA ILE A 16 -21.18 -13.74 4.88
C ILE A 16 -19.98 -12.83 5.16
N ILE A 17 -18.84 -13.39 5.60
CA ILE A 17 -17.62 -12.61 5.86
C ILE A 17 -17.12 -11.94 4.58
N ILE A 18 -17.11 -12.65 3.45
CA ILE A 18 -16.67 -12.11 2.16
C ILE A 18 -17.62 -10.99 1.70
N ILE A 19 -18.93 -11.19 1.79
CA ILE A 19 -19.93 -10.17 1.41
C ILE A 19 -19.79 -8.92 2.31
N ALA A 20 -19.71 -9.10 3.63
CA ALA A 20 -19.50 -7.97 4.54
C ALA A 20 -18.19 -7.24 4.26
N GLY A 21 -17.09 -7.98 4.05
CA GLY A 21 -15.80 -7.40 3.71
C GLY A 21 -15.76 -6.69 2.36
N PHE A 22 -16.52 -7.18 1.37
CA PHE A 22 -16.73 -6.50 0.07
C PHE A 22 -17.49 -5.20 0.25
N LEU A 23 -18.63 -5.22 0.95
CA LEU A 23 -19.45 -4.03 1.19
C LEU A 23 -18.67 -2.94 1.94
N LEU A 24 -17.88 -3.32 2.94
CA LEU A 24 -17.00 -2.36 3.66
C LEU A 24 -15.92 -1.74 2.76
N ARG A 25 -15.47 -2.44 1.71
CA ARG A 25 -14.49 -1.93 0.76
C ARG A 25 -15.13 -1.05 -0.31
N VAL A 26 -16.40 -1.26 -0.65
CA VAL A 26 -17.15 -0.42 -1.59
C VAL A 26 -17.69 0.84 -0.91
N TYR A 27 -17.97 0.79 0.39
CA TYR A 27 -18.48 1.93 1.15
C TYR A 27 -17.55 3.15 1.02
N LYS A 28 -18.08 4.30 0.59
CA LYS A 28 -17.34 5.56 0.39
C LYS A 28 -16.13 5.45 -0.58
N LEU A 29 -16.17 4.53 -1.54
CA LEU A 29 -15.03 4.27 -2.44
C LEU A 29 -14.54 5.50 -3.22
N ASP A 30 -15.44 6.43 -3.54
CA ASP A 30 -15.19 7.68 -4.29
C ASP A 30 -15.27 8.94 -3.42
N SER A 31 -15.42 8.82 -2.10
CA SER A 31 -15.65 9.99 -1.23
C SER A 31 -14.40 10.86 -1.01
N GLN A 32 -13.21 10.33 -1.31
CA GLN A 32 -11.95 11.05 -1.21
C GLN A 32 -11.35 11.22 -2.61
N SER A 33 -10.78 12.39 -2.87
CA SER A 33 -10.01 12.72 -4.07
C SER A 33 -8.88 11.73 -4.35
N LEU A 34 -8.36 11.79 -5.59
CA LEU A 34 -7.16 11.07 -5.98
C LEU A 34 -5.96 11.78 -5.38
N TRP A 35 -5.09 11.02 -4.73
CA TRP A 35 -3.74 11.47 -4.38
C TRP A 35 -2.76 11.14 -5.51
N LEU A 36 -1.54 11.68 -5.43
CA LEU A 36 -0.55 11.59 -6.51
C LEU A 36 -0.37 10.15 -7.05
N ASP A 37 -0.13 9.18 -6.17
CA ASP A 37 0.16 7.81 -6.59
C ASP A 37 -1.00 7.19 -7.40
N GLU A 38 -2.26 7.51 -7.07
CA GLU A 38 -3.43 7.05 -7.82
C GLU A 38 -3.56 7.77 -9.16
N ALA A 39 -3.40 9.10 -9.17
CA ALA A 39 -3.45 9.88 -10.39
C ALA A 39 -2.37 9.43 -11.39
N PHE A 40 -1.15 9.16 -10.91
CA PHE A 40 -0.08 8.52 -11.69
C PHE A 40 -0.54 7.18 -12.28
N SER A 41 -1.08 6.30 -11.44
CA SER A 41 -1.51 4.97 -11.89
C SER A 41 -2.58 5.04 -12.97
N ILE A 42 -3.55 5.95 -12.82
CA ILE A 42 -4.64 6.13 -13.76
C ILE A 42 -4.15 6.79 -15.05
N HIS A 43 -3.32 7.84 -14.97
CA HIS A 43 -2.75 8.52 -16.14
C HIS A 43 -1.96 7.55 -17.03
N TYR A 44 -0.95 6.88 -16.47
CA TYR A 44 -0.10 5.99 -17.26
C TYR A 44 -0.85 4.76 -17.79
N SER A 45 -1.82 4.22 -17.04
CA SER A 45 -2.59 3.06 -17.51
C SER A 45 -3.54 3.37 -18.67
N GLN A 46 -3.82 4.64 -18.97
CA GLN A 46 -4.61 5.01 -20.14
C GLN A 46 -3.80 5.01 -21.44
N GLN A 47 -2.47 5.13 -21.32
CA GLN A 47 -1.59 5.17 -22.48
C GLN A 47 -1.47 3.80 -23.16
N GLY A 48 -0.82 3.77 -24.32
CA GLY A 48 -0.59 2.52 -25.05
C GLY A 48 0.10 1.46 -24.17
N LEU A 49 -0.27 0.18 -24.35
CA LEU A 49 0.24 -0.92 -23.51
C LEU A 49 1.76 -0.98 -23.46
N MET A 50 2.45 -0.63 -24.54
CA MET A 50 3.91 -0.56 -24.56
C MET A 50 4.43 0.48 -23.55
N SER A 51 3.87 1.69 -23.56
CA SER A 51 4.19 2.75 -22.60
C SER A 51 3.92 2.31 -21.16
N VAL A 52 2.85 1.54 -20.93
CA VAL A 52 2.52 0.97 -19.61
C VAL A 52 3.61 0.01 -19.14
N ILE A 53 4.06 -0.92 -19.99
CA ILE A 53 5.05 -1.93 -19.58
C ILE A 53 6.49 -1.40 -19.53
N THR A 54 6.78 -0.30 -20.22
CA THR A 54 8.10 0.35 -20.22
C THR A 54 8.16 1.64 -19.40
N MET A 55 7.14 1.94 -18.59
CA MET A 55 7.12 3.15 -17.77
C MET A 55 8.32 3.20 -16.82
N GLN A 56 8.81 4.41 -16.54
CA GLN A 56 9.90 4.63 -15.58
C GLN A 56 9.35 4.78 -14.15
N ASP A 57 8.65 3.75 -13.66
CA ASP A 57 8.19 3.66 -12.26
C ASP A 57 8.90 2.52 -11.52
N PRO A 58 9.31 2.70 -10.25
CA PRO A 58 9.89 1.61 -9.46
C PRO A 58 8.91 0.43 -9.22
N THR A 59 7.60 0.65 -9.35
CA THR A 59 6.59 -0.41 -9.23
C THR A 59 6.52 -1.20 -10.54
N PRO A 60 6.64 -2.55 -10.50
CA PRO A 60 6.56 -3.37 -11.70
C PRO A 60 5.17 -3.34 -12.37
N PRO A 61 5.08 -3.69 -13.67
CA PRO A 61 4.00 -3.23 -14.55
C PRO A 61 2.67 -3.99 -14.40
N LEU A 62 2.57 -5.04 -13.58
CA LEU A 62 1.38 -5.90 -13.57
C LEU A 62 0.10 -5.14 -13.19
N TYR A 63 0.16 -4.32 -12.15
CA TYR A 63 -1.03 -3.59 -11.72
C TYR A 63 -1.49 -2.58 -12.77
N TYR A 64 -0.56 -1.81 -13.33
CA TYR A 64 -0.87 -0.84 -14.39
C TYR A 64 -1.39 -1.54 -15.66
N SER A 65 -0.84 -2.70 -16.01
CA SER A 65 -1.33 -3.49 -17.15
C SER A 65 -2.75 -4.00 -16.92
N LEU A 66 -3.07 -4.46 -15.70
CA LEU A 66 -4.43 -4.84 -15.34
C LEU A 66 -5.38 -3.65 -15.34
N LEU A 67 -4.92 -2.50 -14.84
CA LEU A 67 -5.69 -1.26 -14.82
C LEU A 67 -5.94 -0.72 -16.24
N HIS A 68 -4.98 -0.88 -17.17
CA HIS A 68 -5.13 -0.51 -18.59
C HIS A 68 -6.29 -1.24 -19.25
N PHE A 69 -6.34 -2.57 -19.12
CA PHE A 69 -7.46 -3.36 -19.66
C PHE A 69 -8.77 -3.14 -18.90
N TRP A 70 -8.71 -2.70 -17.64
CA TRP A 70 -9.88 -2.40 -16.83
C TRP A 70 -10.52 -1.06 -17.20
N ILE A 71 -9.72 -0.02 -17.40
CA ILE A 71 -10.20 1.33 -17.71
C ILE A 71 -10.94 1.39 -19.05
N GLY A 72 -10.54 0.58 -20.04
CA GLY A 72 -11.20 0.54 -21.35
C GLY A 72 -12.73 0.43 -21.27
N PRO A 73 -13.28 -0.61 -20.61
CA PRO A 73 -14.73 -0.75 -20.41
C PRO A 73 -15.33 0.07 -19.26
N THR A 74 -14.57 0.41 -18.20
CA THR A 74 -15.16 1.04 -17.00
C THR A 74 -14.99 2.56 -16.92
N GLY A 75 -14.11 3.14 -17.74
CA GLY A 75 -13.67 4.53 -17.63
C GLY A 75 -12.71 4.78 -16.46
N ILE A 76 -12.37 6.06 -16.27
CA ILE A 76 -11.33 6.55 -15.35
C ILE A 76 -11.89 7.19 -14.07
N SER A 77 -13.17 7.01 -13.77
CA SER A 77 -13.75 7.56 -12.55
C SER A 77 -13.04 7.00 -11.32
N VAL A 78 -13.00 7.79 -10.24
CA VAL A 78 -12.39 7.39 -8.97
C VAL A 78 -12.98 6.06 -8.47
N PHE A 79 -14.31 5.92 -8.56
CA PHE A 79 -14.99 4.68 -8.22
C PHE A 79 -14.51 3.50 -9.09
N ALA A 80 -14.54 3.65 -10.42
CA ALA A 80 -14.26 2.56 -11.35
C ALA A 80 -12.82 2.03 -11.21
N THR A 81 -11.85 2.92 -11.08
CA THR A 81 -10.43 2.58 -11.00
C THR A 81 -10.08 1.93 -9.65
N ARG A 82 -10.63 2.44 -8.53
CA ARG A 82 -10.47 1.82 -7.21
C ARG A 82 -11.20 0.48 -7.09
N PHE A 83 -12.28 0.26 -7.85
CA PHE A 83 -13.04 -0.99 -7.80
C PHE A 83 -12.20 -2.22 -8.18
N LEU A 84 -11.22 -2.06 -9.08
CA LEU A 84 -10.26 -3.13 -9.39
C LEU A 84 -9.51 -3.60 -8.13
N SER A 85 -9.08 -2.66 -7.29
CA SER A 85 -8.43 -2.96 -6.01
C SER A 85 -9.39 -3.57 -4.99
N VAL A 86 -10.66 -3.19 -4.99
CA VAL A 86 -11.71 -3.82 -4.17
C VAL A 86 -11.84 -5.30 -4.49
N VAL A 87 -11.77 -5.69 -5.78
CA VAL A 87 -11.80 -7.10 -6.20
C VAL A 87 -10.65 -7.88 -5.57
N PHE A 88 -9.40 -7.39 -5.69
CA PHE A 88 -8.24 -8.06 -5.10
C PHE A 88 -8.27 -8.08 -3.56
N GLY A 89 -8.72 -6.98 -2.95
CA GLY A 89 -8.92 -6.88 -1.51
C GLY A 89 -9.94 -7.89 -0.98
N THR A 90 -11.02 -8.12 -1.73
CA THR A 90 -12.07 -9.10 -1.40
C THR A 90 -11.56 -10.53 -1.60
N VAL A 91 -10.86 -10.81 -2.69
CA VAL A 91 -10.21 -12.12 -2.94
C VAL A 91 -9.24 -12.48 -1.81
N SER A 92 -8.52 -11.49 -1.26
CA SER A 92 -7.60 -11.71 -0.14
C SER A 92 -8.28 -12.30 1.11
N ILE A 93 -9.56 -11.99 1.36
CA ILE A 93 -10.35 -12.54 2.48
C ILE A 93 -10.49 -14.06 2.33
N PHE A 94 -10.77 -14.52 1.11
CA PHE A 94 -10.85 -15.94 0.81
C PHE A 94 -9.46 -16.61 0.89
N LEU A 95 -8.43 -15.97 0.36
CA LEU A 95 -7.08 -16.54 0.33
C LEU A 95 -6.48 -16.69 1.74
N VAL A 96 -6.71 -15.75 2.65
CA VAL A 96 -6.27 -15.89 4.05
C VAL A 96 -7.00 -17.02 4.76
N TYR A 97 -8.31 -17.20 4.49
CA TYR A 97 -9.06 -18.37 4.98
C TYR A 97 -8.43 -19.67 4.48
N LEU A 98 -8.15 -19.77 3.17
CA LEU A 98 -7.57 -20.97 2.58
C LEU A 98 -6.20 -21.30 3.16
N LEU A 99 -5.32 -20.31 3.29
CA LEU A 99 -3.98 -20.47 3.86
C LEU A 99 -4.08 -20.90 5.33
N ALA A 100 -4.79 -20.15 6.17
CA ALA A 100 -4.92 -20.42 7.59
C ALA A 100 -5.60 -21.77 7.87
N LYS A 101 -6.62 -22.16 7.09
CA LYS A 101 -7.25 -23.49 7.16
C LYS A 101 -6.27 -24.61 6.83
N SER A 102 -5.42 -24.41 5.81
CA SER A 102 -4.43 -25.41 5.42
C SER A 102 -3.28 -25.58 6.44
N MET A 103 -2.94 -24.49 7.14
CA MET A 103 -1.92 -24.48 8.19
C MET A 103 -2.47 -25.07 9.49
N PHE A 104 -3.68 -24.69 9.88
CA PHE A 104 -4.28 -25.09 11.15
C PHE A 104 -5.59 -25.84 10.92
N ASP A 105 -6.72 -25.15 10.99
CA ASP A 105 -8.05 -25.72 10.89
C ASP A 105 -9.06 -24.67 10.40
N GLU A 106 -10.27 -25.14 10.10
CA GLU A 106 -11.36 -24.31 9.56
C GLU A 106 -11.75 -23.13 10.46
N LYS A 107 -11.66 -23.28 11.78
CA LYS A 107 -12.05 -22.21 12.72
C LYS A 107 -11.03 -21.08 12.71
N VAL A 108 -9.73 -21.43 12.69
CA VAL A 108 -8.65 -20.45 12.52
C VAL A 108 -8.80 -19.74 11.18
N GLY A 109 -9.10 -20.49 10.11
CA GLY A 109 -9.37 -19.91 8.79
C GLY A 109 -10.50 -18.87 8.80
N LEU A 110 -11.67 -19.20 9.37
CA LEU A 110 -12.81 -18.29 9.43
C LEU A 110 -12.50 -17.03 10.22
N LEU A 111 -11.82 -17.16 11.36
CA LEU A 111 -11.45 -15.99 12.17
C LEU A 111 -10.40 -15.13 11.47
N SER A 112 -9.43 -15.72 10.76
CA SER A 112 -8.44 -14.94 9.98
C SER A 112 -9.11 -14.16 8.84
N ALA A 113 -10.09 -14.75 8.17
CA ALA A 113 -10.90 -14.04 7.18
C ALA A 113 -11.72 -12.91 7.81
N LEU A 114 -12.35 -13.14 8.97
CA LEU A 114 -13.08 -12.08 9.68
C LEU A 114 -12.17 -10.90 10.05
N LEU A 115 -10.98 -11.17 10.60
CA LEU A 115 -10.01 -10.13 10.96
C LEU A 115 -9.55 -9.33 9.73
N LEU A 116 -9.30 -10.00 8.60
CA LEU A 116 -8.93 -9.33 7.35
C LEU A 116 -10.09 -8.54 6.74
N ALA A 117 -11.31 -9.07 6.83
CA ALA A 117 -12.52 -8.43 6.31
C ALA A 117 -12.78 -7.09 7.02
N LEU A 118 -12.56 -7.05 8.35
CA LEU A 118 -12.76 -5.88 9.21
C LEU A 118 -11.52 -4.99 9.39
N SER A 119 -10.36 -5.37 8.84
CA SER A 119 -9.11 -4.64 9.04
C SER A 119 -9.15 -3.25 8.39
N PRO A 120 -9.05 -2.15 9.17
CA PRO A 120 -9.04 -0.79 8.62
C PRO A 120 -7.88 -0.55 7.63
N LEU A 121 -6.71 -1.16 7.91
CA LEU A 121 -5.54 -1.12 7.04
C LEU A 121 -5.83 -1.76 5.67
N HIS A 122 -6.38 -2.97 5.69
CA HIS A 122 -6.63 -3.71 4.46
C HIS A 122 -7.76 -3.08 3.64
N ILE A 123 -8.74 -2.46 4.30
CA ILE A 123 -9.79 -1.69 3.63
C ILE A 123 -9.18 -0.44 2.98
N ASN A 124 -8.33 0.33 3.67
CA ASN A 124 -7.67 1.51 3.10
C ASN A 124 -6.98 1.19 1.76
N TYR A 125 -6.13 0.16 1.75
CA TYR A 125 -5.42 -0.26 0.54
C TYR A 125 -6.27 -0.98 -0.50
N SER A 126 -7.48 -1.43 -0.14
CA SER A 126 -8.47 -1.91 -1.11
C SER A 126 -9.21 -0.75 -1.79
N GLN A 127 -9.17 0.45 -1.20
CA GLN A 127 -9.81 1.69 -1.68
C GLN A 127 -8.80 2.65 -2.31
N GLU A 128 -7.73 2.11 -2.90
CA GLU A 128 -6.72 2.85 -3.65
C GLU A 128 -6.52 2.21 -5.01
N ALA A 129 -6.47 3.00 -6.07
CA ALA A 129 -6.08 2.58 -7.41
C ALA A 129 -4.56 2.32 -7.50
N ARG A 130 -4.06 1.40 -6.64
CA ARG A 130 -2.64 1.02 -6.48
C ARG A 130 -2.45 -0.49 -6.36
N ALA A 131 -1.20 -0.92 -6.55
CA ALA A 131 -0.79 -2.32 -6.55
C ALA A 131 -0.98 -3.08 -5.22
N TYR A 132 -1.22 -2.38 -4.10
CA TYR A 132 -1.17 -2.98 -2.76
C TYR A 132 -2.19 -4.09 -2.52
N ALA A 133 -3.45 -3.91 -2.95
CA ALA A 133 -4.49 -4.93 -2.79
C ALA A 133 -4.17 -6.20 -3.60
N LEU A 134 -3.69 -6.03 -4.85
CA LEU A 134 -3.19 -7.12 -5.69
C LEU A 134 -2.01 -7.83 -5.02
N PHE A 135 -1.07 -7.05 -4.48
CA PHE A 135 0.11 -7.57 -3.81
C PHE A 135 -0.26 -8.43 -2.60
N PHE A 136 -1.18 -7.99 -1.73
CA PHE A 136 -1.66 -8.81 -0.62
C PHE A 136 -2.26 -10.15 -1.09
N ALA A 137 -3.09 -10.13 -2.13
CA ALA A 137 -3.70 -11.33 -2.69
C ALA A 137 -2.64 -12.30 -3.22
N LEU A 138 -1.67 -11.80 -3.99
CA LEU A 138 -0.59 -12.61 -4.56
C LEU A 138 0.35 -13.16 -3.48
N ILE A 139 0.62 -12.42 -2.39
CA ILE A 139 1.39 -12.94 -1.26
C ILE A 139 0.66 -14.12 -0.62
N LEU A 140 -0.65 -13.98 -0.34
CA LEU A 140 -1.44 -15.07 0.24
C LEU A 140 -1.47 -16.30 -0.66
N LEU A 141 -1.61 -16.10 -1.97
CA LEU A 141 -1.62 -17.18 -2.96
C LEU A 141 -0.25 -17.87 -3.07
N SER A 142 0.84 -17.09 -3.13
CA SER A 142 2.21 -17.59 -3.13
C SER A 142 2.52 -18.37 -1.84
N MET A 143 2.16 -17.83 -0.67
CA MET A 143 2.33 -18.50 0.62
C MET A 143 1.50 -19.78 0.73
N TYR A 144 0.28 -19.81 0.17
CA TYR A 144 -0.54 -21.02 0.12
C TYR A 144 0.12 -22.13 -0.69
N PHE A 145 0.54 -21.84 -1.92
CA PHE A 145 1.19 -22.85 -2.76
C PHE A 145 2.58 -23.24 -2.24
N TYR A 146 3.34 -22.28 -1.72
CA TYR A 146 4.60 -22.54 -1.03
C TYR A 146 4.42 -23.51 0.14
N TYR A 147 3.45 -23.27 1.02
CA TYR A 147 3.21 -24.12 2.19
C TYR A 147 2.79 -25.55 1.78
N ARG A 148 2.02 -25.70 0.69
CA ARG A 148 1.71 -27.01 0.13
C ARG A 148 2.95 -27.69 -0.47
N LEU A 149 3.83 -26.92 -1.11
CA LEU A 149 5.09 -27.40 -1.66
C LEU A 149 6.05 -27.85 -0.53
N SER A 150 6.16 -27.09 0.56
CA SER A 150 7.02 -27.40 1.72
C SER A 150 6.58 -28.68 2.42
N LYS A 151 5.26 -28.89 2.55
CA LYS A 151 4.68 -30.12 3.11
C LYS A 151 4.81 -31.35 2.23
N GLY A 152 4.98 -31.20 0.92
CA GLY A 152 5.07 -32.31 -0.02
C GLY A 152 6.14 -33.34 0.41
N ASN A 153 5.75 -34.61 0.57
CA ASN A 153 6.65 -35.70 0.93
C ASN A 153 7.47 -36.18 -0.29
N LEU A 154 8.34 -35.30 -0.79
CA LEU A 154 9.33 -35.60 -1.84
C LEU A 154 10.33 -36.71 -1.42
N THR A 155 10.41 -36.99 -0.13
CA THR A 155 11.24 -38.05 0.47
C THR A 155 10.64 -39.45 0.34
N LYS A 156 9.31 -39.59 0.19
CA LYS A 156 8.63 -40.87 -0.07
C LYS A 156 8.38 -41.14 -1.56
N GLY A 157 9.10 -40.45 -2.46
CA GLY A 157 8.97 -40.62 -3.91
C GLY A 157 7.72 -39.98 -4.54
N ARG A 158 6.81 -39.37 -3.76
CA ARG A 158 5.66 -38.63 -4.31
C ARG A 158 6.08 -37.20 -4.65
N ALA A 159 6.12 -36.89 -5.94
CA ALA A 159 6.33 -35.53 -6.43
C ALA A 159 5.24 -34.58 -5.89
N ALA A 160 5.59 -33.30 -5.71
CA ALA A 160 4.57 -32.27 -5.53
C ALA A 160 3.63 -32.30 -6.74
N SER A 161 2.33 -32.10 -6.51
CA SER A 161 1.36 -32.12 -7.61
C SER A 161 1.74 -31.04 -8.65
N LYS A 162 1.59 -31.33 -9.94
CA LYS A 162 1.86 -30.37 -11.02
C LYS A 162 1.14 -29.04 -10.79
N GLY A 163 -0.11 -29.10 -10.30
CA GLY A 163 -0.89 -27.90 -9.94
C GLY A 163 -0.30 -27.08 -8.79
N THR A 164 0.34 -27.70 -7.80
CA THR A 164 1.04 -26.95 -6.72
C THR A 164 2.30 -26.26 -7.24
N ILE A 165 3.06 -26.93 -8.10
CA ILE A 165 4.26 -26.35 -8.71
C ILE A 165 3.88 -25.17 -9.60
N MET A 166 2.91 -25.37 -10.50
CA MET A 166 2.43 -24.32 -11.39
C MET A 166 1.79 -23.16 -10.62
N GLY A 167 0.97 -23.47 -9.61
CA GLY A 167 0.38 -22.45 -8.74
C GLY A 167 1.44 -21.61 -8.03
N TYR A 168 2.50 -22.23 -7.51
CA TYR A 168 3.60 -21.50 -6.88
C TYR A 168 4.37 -20.63 -7.88
N LEU A 169 4.72 -21.17 -9.06
CA LEU A 169 5.41 -20.42 -10.11
C LEU A 169 4.60 -19.21 -10.57
N LEU A 170 3.34 -19.41 -10.96
CA LEU A 170 2.50 -18.33 -11.48
C LEU A 170 2.24 -17.26 -10.41
N SER A 171 1.83 -17.66 -9.21
CA SER A 171 1.54 -16.69 -8.14
C SER A 171 2.78 -15.90 -7.72
N THR A 172 3.95 -16.53 -7.63
CA THR A 172 5.19 -15.87 -7.20
C THR A 172 5.80 -15.03 -8.32
N LEU A 173 5.66 -15.44 -9.58
CA LEU A 173 6.06 -14.62 -10.72
C LEU A 173 5.19 -13.36 -10.84
N LEU A 174 3.86 -13.51 -10.78
CA LEU A 174 2.94 -12.38 -10.76
C LEU A 174 3.22 -11.47 -9.54
N LEU A 175 3.57 -12.06 -8.40
CA LEU A 175 3.96 -11.30 -7.21
C LEU A 175 5.18 -10.41 -7.48
N LEU A 176 6.24 -10.95 -8.10
CA LEU A 176 7.43 -10.17 -8.51
C LEU A 176 7.06 -9.04 -9.47
N TYR A 177 6.14 -9.29 -10.40
CA TYR A 177 5.64 -8.29 -11.35
C TYR A 177 4.61 -7.31 -10.75
N SER A 178 4.25 -7.45 -9.47
CA SER A 178 3.36 -6.49 -8.78
C SER A 178 4.10 -5.52 -7.87
N HIS A 179 5.18 -5.95 -7.21
CA HIS A 179 5.99 -5.10 -6.34
C HIS A 179 7.36 -5.73 -6.05
N PHE A 180 8.43 -4.93 -6.08
CA PHE A 180 9.80 -5.39 -5.81
C PHE A 180 10.00 -5.97 -4.39
N TYR A 181 9.19 -5.58 -3.40
CA TYR A 181 9.22 -6.14 -2.04
C TYR A 181 8.85 -7.63 -1.98
N ALA A 182 8.33 -8.19 -3.09
CA ALA A 182 8.15 -9.63 -3.28
C ALA A 182 9.42 -10.44 -2.96
N ILE A 183 10.61 -9.88 -3.19
CA ILE A 183 11.87 -10.56 -2.91
C ILE A 183 12.03 -10.94 -1.43
N PHE A 184 11.51 -10.13 -0.50
CA PHE A 184 11.56 -10.44 0.93
C PHE A 184 10.62 -11.58 1.32
N ILE A 185 9.51 -11.74 0.59
CA ILE A 185 8.60 -12.88 0.74
C ILE A 185 9.28 -14.17 0.27
N ILE A 186 9.93 -14.14 -0.89
CA ILE A 186 10.69 -15.28 -1.43
C ILE A 186 11.85 -15.64 -0.49
N LEU A 187 12.53 -14.63 0.06
CA LEU A 187 13.60 -14.84 1.04
C LEU A 187 13.08 -15.50 2.33
N ALA A 188 11.93 -15.05 2.86
CA ALA A 188 11.30 -15.68 4.02
C ALA A 188 10.97 -17.16 3.75
N GLN A 189 10.45 -17.47 2.56
CA GLN A 189 10.19 -18.83 2.11
C GLN A 189 11.48 -19.67 1.99
N GLY A 190 12.56 -19.09 1.47
CA GLY A 190 13.86 -19.74 1.38
C GLY A 190 14.46 -20.06 2.75
N LEU A 191 14.45 -19.08 3.67
CA LEU A 191 14.92 -19.25 5.05
C LEU A 191 14.11 -20.29 5.81
N HIS A 192 12.78 -20.29 5.65
CA HIS A 192 11.92 -21.29 6.26
C HIS A 192 12.22 -22.70 5.74
N LEU A 193 12.46 -22.85 4.42
CA LEU A 193 12.82 -24.14 3.83
C LEU A 193 14.19 -24.62 4.31
N ALA A 194 15.17 -23.72 4.42
CA ALA A 194 16.49 -24.00 4.96
C ALA A 194 16.42 -24.48 6.42
N PHE A 195 15.63 -23.78 7.26
CA PHE A 195 15.40 -24.14 8.66
C PHE A 195 14.74 -25.52 8.81
N THR A 196 13.67 -25.79 8.06
CA THR A 196 12.87 -27.01 8.21
C THR A 196 13.47 -28.24 7.54
N SER A 197 14.28 -28.07 6.50
CA SER A 197 14.97 -29.19 5.82
C SER A 197 16.18 -29.72 6.57
N LYS A 198 16.53 -29.14 7.74
CA LYS A 198 17.67 -29.52 8.59
C LYS A 198 18.93 -29.69 7.76
N LEU A 199 19.38 -28.64 7.07
CA LEU A 199 20.66 -28.61 6.37
C LEU A 199 21.75 -29.17 7.31
N LYS A 200 22.19 -30.41 7.07
CA LYS A 200 23.22 -31.07 7.86
C LYS A 200 24.57 -30.61 7.33
N LEU A 201 25.13 -29.55 7.91
CA LEU A 201 26.46 -29.05 7.55
C LEU A 201 27.60 -30.04 7.86
N SER A 202 27.38 -31.06 8.70
CA SER A 202 28.47 -31.88 9.26
C SER A 202 28.91 -33.13 8.47
N LYS A 203 28.26 -33.51 7.35
CA LYS A 203 28.64 -34.73 6.58
C LYS A 203 28.62 -34.56 5.05
N GLY A 204 29.11 -33.41 4.57
CA GLY A 204 29.15 -33.04 3.16
C GLY A 204 27.88 -32.29 2.72
N PHE A 205 28.05 -31.24 1.92
CA PHE A 205 27.00 -30.33 1.51
C PHE A 205 26.05 -30.98 0.49
N LYS A 206 25.16 -31.87 0.94
CA LYS A 206 24.13 -32.47 0.08
C LYS A 206 22.80 -31.74 0.27
N LEU A 207 22.46 -30.89 -0.71
CA LEU A 207 21.16 -30.22 -0.80
C LEU A 207 20.01 -31.23 -0.85
N SER A 208 18.98 -31.02 -0.04
CA SER A 208 17.78 -31.85 -0.06
C SER A 208 17.03 -31.71 -1.40
N LYS A 209 16.30 -32.75 -1.82
CA LYS A 209 15.46 -32.69 -3.05
C LYS A 209 14.50 -31.49 -3.03
N LYS A 210 14.01 -31.10 -1.84
CA LYS A 210 13.12 -29.94 -1.67
C LYS A 210 13.84 -28.63 -1.99
N ILE A 211 15.05 -28.42 -1.46
CA ILE A 211 15.83 -27.22 -1.75
C ILE A 211 16.21 -27.18 -3.23
N LYS A 212 16.65 -28.31 -3.81
CA LYS A 212 16.97 -28.36 -5.26
C LYS A 212 15.78 -27.98 -6.14
N LEU A 213 14.60 -28.53 -5.86
CA LEU A 213 13.37 -28.17 -6.56
C LEU A 213 13.08 -26.67 -6.38
N TRP A 214 13.13 -26.16 -5.16
CA TRP A 214 12.86 -24.75 -4.89
C TRP A 214 13.84 -23.83 -5.65
N LEU A 215 15.15 -24.13 -5.63
CA LEU A 215 16.17 -23.38 -6.38
C LEU A 215 15.93 -23.42 -7.89
N MET A 216 15.52 -24.58 -8.43
CA MET A 216 15.14 -24.69 -9.84
C MET A 216 13.94 -23.79 -10.16
N LEU A 217 12.93 -23.75 -9.29
CA LEU A 217 11.78 -22.85 -9.47
C LEU A 217 12.20 -21.37 -9.38
N GLN A 218 13.13 -21.01 -8.48
CA GLN A 218 13.69 -19.65 -8.44
C GLN A 218 14.45 -19.29 -9.72
N ALA A 219 15.24 -20.23 -10.27
CA ALA A 219 15.96 -20.01 -11.53
C ALA A 219 14.99 -19.79 -12.70
N VAL A 220 13.92 -20.58 -12.78
CA VAL A 220 12.86 -20.39 -13.79
C VAL A 220 12.22 -19.01 -13.63
N MET A 221 11.85 -18.61 -12.41
CA MET A 221 11.27 -17.29 -12.17
C MET A 221 12.22 -16.15 -12.51
N LEU A 222 13.51 -16.30 -12.21
CA LEU A 222 14.53 -15.31 -12.56
C LEU A 222 14.60 -15.12 -14.08
N ILE A 223 14.58 -16.21 -14.86
CA ILE A 223 14.55 -16.16 -16.34
C ILE A 223 13.36 -15.33 -16.80
N PHE A 224 12.16 -15.60 -16.31
CA PHE A 224 10.97 -14.85 -16.71
C PHE A 224 10.99 -13.39 -16.24
N TYR A 225 11.59 -13.10 -15.08
CA TYR A 225 11.69 -11.74 -14.53
C TYR A 225 12.83 -10.91 -15.15
N THR A 226 13.74 -11.54 -15.92
CA THR A 226 14.89 -10.85 -16.53
C THR A 226 14.54 -9.61 -17.36
N PRO A 227 13.44 -9.54 -18.15
CA PRO A 227 13.15 -8.35 -18.94
C PRO A 227 12.90 -7.13 -18.07
N TRP A 228 12.17 -7.30 -16.96
CA TRP A 228 11.93 -6.21 -16.03
C TRP A 228 13.18 -5.87 -15.22
N LEU A 229 13.98 -6.87 -14.84
CA LEU A 229 15.27 -6.62 -14.19
C LEU A 229 16.20 -5.78 -15.07
N ALA A 230 16.25 -6.06 -16.37
CA ALA A 230 17.01 -5.25 -17.33
C ALA A 230 16.46 -3.81 -17.38
N HIS A 231 15.15 -3.63 -17.47
CA HIS A 231 14.51 -2.31 -17.46
C HIS A 231 14.89 -1.48 -16.22
N VAL A 232 14.84 -2.08 -15.03
CA VAL A 232 15.20 -1.41 -13.77
C VAL A 232 16.68 -1.00 -13.73
N LEU A 233 17.60 -1.76 -14.34
CA LEU A 233 19.02 -1.42 -14.39
C LEU A 233 19.31 -0.16 -15.23
N PHE A 234 18.41 0.20 -16.15
CA PHE A 234 18.51 1.40 -16.98
C PHE A 234 17.70 2.60 -16.42
N MET A 235 17.03 2.45 -15.27
CA MET A 235 16.33 3.57 -14.63
C MET A 235 17.31 4.58 -14.02
N PRO A 236 16.96 5.88 -14.02
CA PRO A 236 17.73 6.91 -13.34
C PRO A 236 17.95 6.60 -11.85
N SER A 237 19.19 6.82 -11.37
CA SER A 237 19.61 6.48 -10.00
C SER A 237 18.94 7.32 -8.90
N ASN A 238 18.32 8.44 -9.26
CA ASN A 238 17.65 9.36 -8.34
C ASN A 238 16.22 8.92 -7.94
N ALA A 239 15.68 7.82 -8.48
CA ALA A 239 14.33 7.35 -8.19
C ALA A 239 14.05 7.08 -6.69
N TYR A 240 15.08 6.93 -5.87
CA TYR A 240 14.99 6.63 -4.43
C TYR A 240 15.39 7.80 -3.52
N SER A 241 15.76 8.96 -4.07
CA SER A 241 16.30 10.09 -3.29
C SER A 241 15.30 10.69 -2.30
N TRP A 242 14.00 10.50 -2.54
CA TRP A 242 12.92 11.04 -1.71
C TRP A 242 12.71 10.28 -0.38
N ILE A 243 13.32 9.10 -0.21
CA ILE A 243 13.12 8.24 0.97
C ILE A 243 14.07 8.67 2.09
N PRO A 244 13.57 9.18 3.24
CA PRO A 244 14.42 9.49 4.37
C PRO A 244 14.88 8.21 5.09
N ARG A 245 15.96 8.31 5.87
CA ARG A 245 16.38 7.23 6.77
C ARG A 245 15.26 6.89 7.76
N PRO A 246 15.01 5.60 8.03
CA PRO A 246 13.89 5.21 8.86
C PRO A 246 14.12 5.54 10.34
N SER A 247 13.04 5.83 11.06
CA SER A 247 13.07 6.13 12.49
C SER A 247 12.33 5.07 13.32
N LEU A 248 12.66 4.96 14.61
CA LEU A 248 11.93 4.06 15.52
C LEU A 248 10.45 4.45 15.65
N LEU A 249 10.12 5.74 15.51
CA LEU A 249 8.74 6.21 15.55
C LEU A 249 7.92 5.66 14.38
N GLN A 250 8.51 5.53 13.18
CA GLN A 250 7.86 4.90 12.03
C GLN A 250 7.52 3.43 12.30
N ILE A 251 8.35 2.71 13.09
CA ILE A 251 8.05 1.34 13.51
C ILE A 251 6.81 1.32 14.42
N ILE A 252 6.72 2.25 15.38
CA ILE A 252 5.57 2.33 16.30
C ILE A 252 4.29 2.61 15.52
N TYR A 253 4.31 3.60 14.62
CA TYR A 253 3.18 3.90 13.74
C TYR A 253 2.83 2.71 12.85
N MET A 254 3.83 2.01 12.31
CA MET A 254 3.61 0.82 11.49
C MET A 254 2.92 -0.31 12.27
N ILE A 255 3.35 -0.58 13.51
CA ILE A 255 2.74 -1.59 14.38
C ILE A 255 1.29 -1.23 14.71
N TYR A 256 1.00 0.04 14.97
CA TYR A 256 -0.36 0.53 15.11
C TYR A 256 -1.18 0.24 13.85
N SER A 257 -0.66 0.63 12.68
CA SER A 257 -1.34 0.48 11.41
C SER A 257 -1.62 -0.96 11.01
N PHE A 258 -0.80 -1.94 11.43
CA PHE A 258 -1.07 -3.36 11.14
C PHE A 258 -2.46 -3.83 11.57
N PHE A 259 -3.06 -3.23 12.60
CA PHE A 259 -4.39 -3.62 13.09
C PHE A 259 -5.44 -2.52 12.96
N SER A 260 -5.01 -1.27 13.05
CA SER A 260 -5.92 -0.17 13.36
C SER A 260 -6.09 0.83 12.22
N GLY A 261 -5.31 0.68 11.16
CA GLY A 261 -5.40 1.51 9.97
C GLY A 261 -4.47 2.71 9.96
N MET A 262 -4.82 3.68 9.14
CA MET A 262 -3.95 4.84 8.87
C MET A 262 -4.28 6.03 9.78
N ALA A 263 -5.52 6.12 10.29
CA ALA A 263 -5.97 7.21 11.15
C ALA A 263 -5.82 6.82 12.63
N PHE A 264 -5.33 7.74 13.45
CA PHE A 264 -5.19 7.49 14.89
C PHE A 264 -6.56 7.54 15.58
N SER A 265 -6.78 6.59 16.49
CA SER A 265 -7.94 6.57 17.39
C SER A 265 -7.62 5.76 18.64
N PHE A 266 -8.26 6.10 19.75
CA PHE A 266 -8.16 5.32 21.00
C PHE A 266 -8.73 3.91 20.85
N TYR A 267 -9.76 3.72 20.02
CA TYR A 267 -10.28 2.39 19.67
C TYR A 267 -9.22 1.55 18.95
N GLY A 268 -8.53 2.16 17.98
CA GLY A 268 -7.42 1.55 17.29
C GLY A 268 -6.27 1.22 18.22
N LEU A 269 -5.94 2.10 19.18
CA LEU A 269 -4.87 1.82 20.13
C LEU A 269 -5.22 0.60 21.00
N ALA A 270 -6.46 0.53 21.51
CA ALA A 270 -6.94 -0.61 22.27
C ALA A 270 -6.92 -1.91 21.43
N LEU A 271 -7.31 -1.84 20.15
CA LEU A 271 -7.25 -2.97 19.21
C LEU A 271 -5.81 -3.47 19.03
N THR A 272 -4.86 -2.58 18.78
CA THR A 272 -3.44 -2.91 18.64
C THR A 272 -2.93 -3.61 19.90
N MET A 273 -3.24 -3.09 21.09
CA MET A 273 -2.77 -3.67 22.36
C MET A 273 -3.34 -5.07 22.60
N ILE A 274 -4.62 -5.30 22.30
CA ILE A 274 -5.25 -6.63 22.41
C ILE A 274 -4.61 -7.62 21.43
N CYS A 275 -4.41 -7.20 20.17
CA CYS A 275 -3.77 -8.04 19.15
C CYS A 275 -2.32 -8.38 19.52
N LEU A 276 -1.54 -7.42 20.02
CA LEU A 276 -0.18 -7.66 20.51
C LEU A 276 -0.17 -8.63 21.70
N ALA A 277 -1.08 -8.48 22.66
CA ALA A 277 -1.21 -9.42 23.77
C ALA A 277 -1.53 -10.85 23.28
N LEU A 278 -2.39 -10.99 22.27
CA LEU A 278 -2.70 -12.28 21.65
C LEU A 278 -1.51 -12.86 20.88
N ILE A 279 -0.70 -12.03 20.21
CA ILE A 279 0.55 -12.45 19.58
C ILE A 279 1.56 -12.96 20.63
N LEU A 280 1.64 -12.31 21.79
CA LEU A 280 2.46 -12.81 22.90
C LEU A 280 1.94 -14.15 23.43
N VAL A 281 0.62 -14.33 23.52
CA VAL A 281 0.00 -15.63 23.87
C VAL A 281 0.34 -16.68 22.81
N TYR A 282 0.29 -16.34 21.52
CA TYR A 282 0.71 -17.21 20.43
C TYR A 282 2.18 -17.62 20.64
N ALA A 283 3.09 -16.65 20.77
CA ALA A 283 4.52 -16.86 20.94
C ALA A 283 4.85 -17.79 22.12
N ARG A 284 4.18 -17.62 23.26
CA ARG A 284 4.40 -18.43 24.47
C ARG A 284 3.87 -19.86 24.34
N LYS A 285 2.76 -20.08 23.63
CA LYS A 285 2.13 -21.39 23.50
C LYS A 285 2.60 -22.17 22.27
N SER A 286 3.05 -21.48 21.23
CA SER A 286 3.56 -22.11 20.01
C SER A 286 4.96 -22.66 20.25
N ARG A 287 5.22 -23.88 19.80
CA ARG A 287 6.59 -24.35 19.59
C ARG A 287 7.10 -23.78 18.27
N MET A 288 8.42 -23.60 18.13
CA MET A 288 9.04 -23.21 16.86
C MET A 288 9.01 -24.38 15.86
N ASP A 289 7.81 -24.72 15.38
CA ASP A 289 7.54 -25.74 14.38
C ASP A 289 7.52 -25.15 12.96
N GLU A 290 7.28 -25.98 11.95
CA GLU A 290 7.19 -25.56 10.53
C GLU A 290 6.19 -24.40 10.34
N LYS A 291 5.02 -24.46 10.99
CA LYS A 291 3.99 -23.42 10.83
C LYS A 291 4.42 -22.11 11.46
N SER A 292 4.90 -22.17 12.69
CA SER A 292 5.25 -20.99 13.49
C SER A 292 6.49 -20.30 12.95
N SER A 293 7.51 -21.07 12.53
CA SER A 293 8.72 -20.51 11.92
C SER A 293 8.41 -19.79 10.61
N LEU A 294 7.53 -20.32 9.75
CA LEU A 294 7.09 -19.61 8.55
C LEU A 294 6.40 -18.28 8.86
N LEU A 295 5.46 -18.26 9.80
CA LEU A 295 4.73 -17.04 10.16
C LEU A 295 5.67 -15.98 10.77
N TRP A 296 6.62 -16.37 11.63
CA TRP A 296 7.60 -15.45 12.19
C TRP A 296 8.58 -14.91 11.15
N LEU A 297 9.07 -15.75 10.25
CA LEU A 297 9.95 -15.31 9.15
C LEU A 297 9.22 -14.37 8.19
N TRP A 298 7.93 -14.60 7.93
CA TRP A 298 7.11 -13.71 7.12
C TRP A 298 6.91 -12.34 7.77
N VAL A 299 6.85 -12.24 9.10
CA VAL A 299 6.84 -10.94 9.79
C VAL A 299 8.24 -10.30 9.78
N ALA A 300 9.26 -11.06 10.18
CA ALA A 300 10.58 -10.53 10.47
C ALA A 300 11.35 -10.10 9.21
N VAL A 301 11.39 -10.95 8.18
CA VAL A 301 12.22 -10.75 6.98
C VAL A 301 11.86 -9.46 6.24
N PRO A 302 10.57 -9.19 5.94
CA PRO A 302 10.20 -8.00 5.18
C PRO A 302 10.25 -6.70 5.98
N ILE A 303 10.44 -6.76 7.30
CA ILE A 303 10.57 -5.58 8.16
C ILE A 303 12.04 -5.33 8.47
N ILE A 304 12.70 -6.32 9.08
CA ILE A 304 14.05 -6.18 9.64
C ILE A 304 15.07 -5.95 8.53
N ILE A 305 15.00 -6.70 7.43
CA ILE A 305 16.01 -6.59 6.36
C ILE A 305 15.97 -5.21 5.69
N PRO A 306 14.85 -4.72 5.14
CA PRO A 306 14.84 -3.39 4.53
C PRO A 306 15.08 -2.28 5.55
N PHE A 307 14.66 -2.44 6.82
CA PHE A 307 14.96 -1.46 7.87
C PHE A 307 16.47 -1.36 8.14
N LEU A 308 17.14 -2.48 8.40
CA LEU A 308 18.60 -2.49 8.63
C LEU A 308 19.37 -2.07 7.38
N PHE A 309 18.94 -2.51 6.19
CA PHE A 309 19.56 -2.08 4.93
C PHE A 309 19.47 -0.57 4.75
N SER A 310 18.33 0.04 5.12
CA SER A 310 18.12 1.49 5.06
C SER A 310 18.94 2.29 6.06
N LEU A 311 19.34 1.67 7.18
CA LEU A 311 20.22 2.30 8.17
C LEU A 311 21.69 2.29 7.72
N VAL A 312 22.11 1.23 7.01
CA VAL A 312 23.53 0.98 6.69
C VAL A 312 23.90 1.42 5.27
N PHE A 313 23.00 1.25 4.31
CA PHE A 313 23.24 1.48 2.89
C PHE A 313 22.35 2.62 2.38
N THR A 314 21.43 2.33 1.45
CA THR A 314 20.49 3.30 0.89
C THR A 314 19.10 3.16 1.54
N PRO A 315 18.44 4.27 1.90
CA PRO A 315 17.08 4.22 2.43
C PRO A 315 16.10 3.60 1.42
N ILE A 316 15.52 2.47 1.80
CA ILE A 316 14.49 1.77 1.01
C ILE A 316 13.23 1.48 1.82
N PHE A 317 13.28 1.65 3.16
CA PHE A 317 12.21 1.32 4.08
C PHE A 317 11.14 2.40 4.08
N VAL A 318 9.95 2.04 3.59
CA VAL A 318 8.75 2.88 3.67
C VAL A 318 7.66 2.04 4.33
N PRO A 319 7.00 2.50 5.41
CA PRO A 319 5.98 1.73 6.12
C PRO A 319 4.89 1.14 5.20
N LYS A 320 4.44 1.92 4.20
CA LYS A 320 3.43 1.46 3.22
C LYS A 320 3.87 0.23 2.41
N TYR A 321 5.16 0.05 2.19
CA TYR A 321 5.72 -1.09 1.47
C TYR A 321 5.86 -2.36 2.32
N VAL A 322 5.65 -2.31 3.63
CA VAL A 322 5.80 -3.48 4.52
C VAL A 322 4.51 -3.87 5.25
N TYR A 323 3.40 -3.16 5.03
CA TYR A 323 2.11 -3.46 5.67
C TYR A 323 1.55 -4.86 5.39
N PHE A 324 2.05 -5.55 4.37
CA PHE A 324 1.70 -6.95 4.10
C PHE A 324 2.20 -7.91 5.18
N ALA A 325 3.15 -7.49 6.02
CA ALA A 325 3.57 -8.23 7.21
C ALA A 325 2.43 -8.36 8.25
N SER A 326 1.33 -7.62 8.11
CA SER A 326 0.12 -7.80 8.92
C SER A 326 -0.62 -9.12 8.65
N LEU A 327 -0.52 -9.66 7.42
CA LEU A 327 -1.21 -10.89 7.00
C LEU A 327 -0.95 -12.10 7.93
N PRO A 328 0.31 -12.49 8.23
CA PRO A 328 0.58 -13.57 9.18
C PRO A 328 0.11 -13.24 10.60
N LEU A 329 0.07 -11.97 11.00
CA LEU A 329 -0.38 -11.57 12.34
C LEU A 329 -1.86 -11.88 12.55
N TYR A 330 -2.73 -11.69 11.55
CA TYR A 330 -4.13 -12.10 11.64
C TYR A 330 -4.29 -13.60 11.87
N ILE A 331 -3.42 -14.43 11.26
CA ILE A 331 -3.40 -15.88 11.46
C ILE A 331 -2.93 -16.22 12.87
N MET A 332 -1.86 -15.57 13.36
CA MET A 332 -1.35 -15.76 14.73
C MET A 332 -2.39 -15.38 15.79
N VAL A 333 -3.01 -14.20 15.65
CA VAL A 333 -4.09 -13.72 16.53
C VAL A 333 -5.24 -14.71 16.53
N SER A 334 -5.67 -15.17 15.34
CA SER A 334 -6.73 -16.17 15.21
C SER A 334 -6.39 -17.46 15.96
N LYS A 335 -5.16 -17.97 15.81
CA LYS A 335 -4.72 -19.17 16.49
C LYS A 335 -4.64 -19.00 18.01
N ALA A 336 -4.19 -17.83 18.48
CA ALA A 336 -4.14 -17.49 19.90
C ALA A 336 -5.52 -17.48 20.55
N VAL A 337 -6.51 -16.87 19.89
CA VAL A 337 -7.89 -16.78 20.37
C VAL A 337 -8.51 -18.17 20.60
N PHE A 338 -8.24 -19.13 19.73
CA PHE A 338 -8.71 -20.51 19.90
C PHE A 338 -7.97 -21.31 20.99
N SER A 339 -6.89 -20.78 21.57
CA SER A 339 -6.21 -21.35 22.74
C SER A 339 -6.80 -20.89 24.08
N ILE A 340 -7.80 -20.00 24.04
CA ILE A 340 -8.47 -19.41 25.21
C ILE A 340 -9.79 -20.15 25.48
N ASN A 341 -10.25 -20.14 26.74
CA ASN A 341 -11.51 -20.76 27.12
C ASN A 341 -12.73 -20.19 26.36
N LYS A 342 -13.82 -20.98 26.27
CA LYS A 342 -14.96 -20.68 25.40
C LYS A 342 -15.62 -19.32 25.69
N ARG A 343 -15.84 -18.96 26.96
CA ARG A 343 -16.51 -17.70 27.35
C ARG A 343 -15.68 -16.48 26.97
N ARG A 344 -14.40 -16.44 27.37
CA ARG A 344 -13.50 -15.32 27.06
C ARG A 344 -13.25 -15.19 25.57
N LYS A 345 -13.15 -16.31 24.84
CA LYS A 345 -12.97 -16.32 23.39
C LYS A 345 -14.07 -15.54 22.65
N VAL A 346 -15.35 -15.79 22.98
CA VAL A 346 -16.47 -15.10 22.31
C VAL A 346 -16.42 -13.60 22.60
N ALA A 347 -16.18 -13.22 23.85
CA ALA A 347 -16.03 -11.81 24.24
C ALA A 347 -14.86 -11.13 23.53
N ILE A 348 -13.70 -11.80 23.41
CA ILE A 348 -12.52 -11.27 22.70
C ILE A 348 -12.82 -11.08 21.20
N ILE A 349 -13.48 -12.04 20.55
CA ILE A 349 -13.84 -11.92 19.13
C ILE A 349 -14.80 -10.75 18.93
N ALA A 350 -15.83 -10.62 19.78
CA ALA A 350 -16.79 -9.52 19.71
C ALA A 350 -16.11 -8.16 19.96
N LEU A 351 -15.21 -8.08 20.95
CA LEU A 351 -14.46 -6.87 21.26
C LEU A 351 -13.52 -6.46 20.11
N ILE A 352 -12.79 -7.42 19.51
CA ILE A 352 -11.94 -7.14 18.35
C ILE A 352 -12.80 -6.63 17.19
N ALA A 353 -13.92 -7.30 16.87
CA ALA A 353 -14.81 -6.86 15.81
C ALA A 353 -15.37 -5.45 16.06
N PHE A 354 -15.80 -5.16 17.28
CA PHE A 354 -16.27 -3.83 17.69
C PHE A 354 -15.18 -2.77 17.52
N LEU A 355 -13.97 -3.02 18.07
CA LEU A 355 -12.87 -2.06 17.98
C LEU A 355 -12.38 -1.85 16.54
N SER A 356 -12.37 -2.91 15.71
CA SER A 356 -12.06 -2.80 14.28
C SER A 356 -13.07 -1.92 13.55
N LEU A 357 -14.38 -2.12 13.81
CA LEU A 357 -15.43 -1.30 13.20
C LEU A 357 -15.39 0.16 13.70
N ALA A 358 -15.12 0.38 14.99
CA ALA A 358 -14.98 1.73 15.55
C ALA A 358 -13.74 2.46 14.99
N SER A 359 -12.60 1.77 14.88
CA SER A 359 -11.38 2.32 14.26
C SER A 359 -11.61 2.62 12.77
N LEU A 360 -12.31 1.73 12.07
CA LEU A 360 -12.69 1.94 10.67
C LEU A 360 -13.64 3.14 10.53
N TRP A 361 -14.60 3.31 11.43
CA TRP A 361 -15.52 4.45 11.41
C TRP A 361 -14.78 5.77 11.56
N VAL A 362 -13.78 5.86 12.45
CA VAL A 362 -12.92 7.04 12.56
C VAL A 362 -12.18 7.27 11.23
N GLN A 363 -11.50 6.24 10.71
CA GLN A 363 -10.74 6.34 9.46
C GLN A 363 -11.59 6.76 8.25
N GLN A 364 -12.83 6.28 8.15
CA GLN A 364 -13.75 6.57 7.03
C GLN A 364 -14.41 7.94 7.12
N ASN A 365 -14.31 8.63 8.25
CA ASN A 365 -14.78 10.01 8.41
C ASN A 365 -13.62 11.00 8.52
N ASP A 366 -12.38 10.50 8.51
CA ASP A 366 -11.19 11.33 8.47
C ASP A 366 -10.78 11.61 7.01
N ILE A 367 -10.23 12.80 6.76
CA ILE A 367 -9.75 13.18 5.41
C ILE A 367 -8.29 12.75 5.33
N MET A 368 -8.02 11.68 4.59
CA MET A 368 -6.69 11.07 4.57
C MET A 368 -5.88 11.41 3.32
N ARG A 369 -6.55 11.89 2.27
CA ARG A 369 -5.96 12.18 0.96
C ARG A 369 -6.12 13.64 0.61
N ASP A 370 -5.10 14.17 -0.04
CA ASP A 370 -5.01 15.56 -0.48
C ASP A 370 -6.26 15.94 -1.28
N PRO A 371 -7.04 16.98 -0.88
CA PRO A 371 -8.35 17.27 -1.45
C PRO A 371 -8.26 18.03 -2.79
N TRP A 372 -7.63 17.39 -3.78
CA TRP A 372 -7.41 17.95 -5.13
C TRP A 372 -8.70 18.31 -5.86
N ASP A 373 -9.81 17.66 -5.54
CA ASP A 373 -11.16 17.99 -6.00
C ASP A 373 -11.60 19.39 -5.52
N ARG A 374 -11.42 19.68 -4.23
CA ARG A 374 -11.75 21.00 -3.64
C ARG A 374 -10.76 22.08 -4.07
N VAL A 375 -9.48 21.72 -4.21
CA VAL A 375 -8.43 22.63 -4.72
C VAL A 375 -8.78 23.06 -6.14
N ALA A 376 -9.04 22.12 -7.04
CA ALA A 376 -9.44 22.41 -8.42
C ALA A 376 -10.77 23.18 -8.48
N GLY A 377 -11.76 22.79 -7.67
CA GLY A 377 -13.04 23.50 -7.59
C GLY A 377 -12.88 24.97 -7.18
N TYR A 378 -12.08 25.26 -6.17
CA TYR A 378 -11.84 26.64 -5.74
C TYR A 378 -11.13 27.48 -6.80
N VAL A 379 -10.12 26.94 -7.49
CA VAL A 379 -9.48 27.67 -8.60
C VAL A 379 -10.50 27.89 -9.71
N SER A 380 -11.28 26.88 -10.08
CA SER A 380 -12.26 26.99 -11.18
C SER A 380 -13.41 27.95 -10.89
N GLU A 381 -13.88 28.05 -9.64
CA GLU A 381 -14.97 28.93 -9.24
C GLU A 381 -14.55 30.41 -9.18
N SER A 382 -13.27 30.66 -8.90
CA SER A 382 -12.70 32.01 -8.73
C SER A 382 -11.85 32.46 -9.92
N TYR A 383 -11.72 31.64 -10.95
CA TYR A 383 -10.86 31.90 -12.11
C TYR A 383 -11.37 33.09 -12.94
N ASN A 384 -10.50 34.05 -13.22
CA ASN A 384 -10.74 35.09 -14.22
C ASN A 384 -10.07 34.73 -15.55
N GLU A 385 -10.70 35.08 -16.67
CA GLU A 385 -10.14 34.83 -18.00
C GLU A 385 -8.78 35.54 -18.15
N GLY A 386 -7.72 34.77 -18.41
CA GLY A 386 -6.35 35.27 -18.51
C GLY A 386 -5.50 35.06 -17.25
N ASP A 387 -6.07 34.58 -16.14
CA ASP A 387 -5.27 34.16 -14.98
C ASP A 387 -4.38 32.95 -15.34
N ASN A 388 -3.17 32.94 -14.80
CA ASN A 388 -2.24 31.81 -14.89
C ASN A 388 -2.34 30.92 -13.65
N VAL A 389 -2.11 29.60 -13.78
CA VAL A 389 -2.08 28.67 -12.64
C VAL A 389 -0.70 28.06 -12.50
N ALA A 390 0.06 28.44 -11.47
CA ALA A 390 1.35 27.86 -11.16
C ALA A 390 1.22 26.75 -10.10
N ILE A 391 1.80 25.57 -10.35
CA ILE A 391 1.80 24.45 -9.41
C ILE A 391 3.23 24.10 -9.03
N ILE A 392 3.60 24.32 -7.78
CA ILE A 392 4.93 23.96 -7.26
C ILE A 392 5.02 22.44 -7.12
N ASN A 393 6.19 21.90 -7.48
CA ASN A 393 6.46 20.48 -7.69
C ASN A 393 5.67 19.98 -8.90
N SER A 394 6.30 20.01 -10.06
CA SER A 394 5.65 19.79 -11.36
C SER A 394 4.83 18.49 -11.42
N TYR A 395 5.27 17.43 -10.74
CA TYR A 395 4.56 16.15 -10.64
C TYR A 395 3.16 16.24 -10.01
N GLN A 396 2.84 17.30 -9.26
CA GLN A 396 1.52 17.53 -8.65
C GLN A 396 0.46 17.91 -9.68
N ILE A 397 0.84 18.17 -10.93
CA ILE A 397 -0.11 18.39 -12.03
C ILE A 397 -1.03 17.19 -12.23
N LEU A 398 -0.56 15.97 -11.98
CA LEU A 398 -1.32 14.73 -12.21
C LEU A 398 -2.67 14.73 -11.48
N PRO A 399 -2.72 14.81 -10.14
CA PRO A 399 -4.01 14.84 -9.45
C PRO A 399 -4.80 16.13 -9.70
N PHE A 400 -4.15 17.28 -9.92
CA PHE A 400 -4.85 18.53 -10.22
C PHE A 400 -5.57 18.49 -11.58
N ALA A 401 -4.86 18.13 -12.65
CA ALA A 401 -5.40 18.05 -14.01
C ALA A 401 -6.56 17.06 -14.12
N TYR A 402 -6.59 15.99 -13.31
CA TYR A 402 -7.74 15.09 -13.31
C TYR A 402 -9.06 15.81 -13.02
N TYR A 403 -9.06 16.73 -12.05
CA TYR A 403 -10.24 17.48 -11.60
C TYR A 403 -10.43 18.81 -12.32
N TYR A 404 -9.34 19.49 -12.67
CA TYR A 404 -9.38 20.82 -13.30
C TYR A 404 -9.44 20.74 -14.82
N GLU A 405 -8.66 19.85 -15.44
CA GLU A 405 -8.43 19.83 -16.89
C GLU A 405 -8.27 18.41 -17.43
N ASN A 406 -9.38 17.66 -17.46
CA ASN A 406 -9.37 16.22 -17.72
C ASN A 406 -8.83 15.86 -19.11
N GLU A 407 -8.92 16.76 -20.09
CA GLU A 407 -8.34 16.57 -21.42
C GLU A 407 -6.81 16.42 -21.34
N CYS A 408 -6.13 17.34 -20.62
CA CYS A 408 -4.68 17.26 -20.43
C CYS A 408 -4.27 16.06 -19.58
N PHE A 409 -5.10 15.65 -18.62
CA PHE A 409 -4.85 14.43 -17.87
C PHE A 409 -4.83 13.16 -18.75
N ARG A 410 -5.54 13.15 -19.88
CA ARG A 410 -5.57 12.03 -20.84
C ARG A 410 -4.47 12.10 -21.90
N SER A 411 -3.82 13.24 -22.06
CA SER A 411 -2.74 13.45 -23.02
C SER A 411 -1.50 12.61 -22.68
N ASP A 412 -0.75 12.16 -23.68
CA ASP A 412 0.60 11.60 -23.48
C ASP A 412 1.58 12.68 -22.96
N ASP A 413 1.35 13.94 -23.33
CA ASP A 413 2.12 15.10 -22.86
C ASP A 413 1.25 15.99 -21.98
N ILE A 414 1.11 15.59 -20.71
CA ILE A 414 0.35 16.35 -19.71
C ILE A 414 0.96 17.73 -19.45
N PHE A 415 2.30 17.86 -19.51
CA PHE A 415 3.00 19.10 -19.21
C PHE A 415 2.78 20.13 -20.32
N GLY A 416 3.03 19.74 -21.58
CA GLY A 416 2.81 20.61 -22.73
C GLY A 416 1.33 21.00 -22.89
N CYS A 417 0.41 20.06 -22.71
CA CYS A 417 -1.03 20.36 -22.74
C CYS A 417 -1.43 21.36 -21.65
N SER A 418 -0.95 21.16 -20.41
CA SER A 418 -1.26 22.05 -19.29
C SER A 418 -0.72 23.46 -19.54
N GLN A 419 0.52 23.59 -20.02
CA GLN A 419 1.14 24.88 -20.35
C GLN A 419 0.38 25.63 -21.44
N ALA A 420 -0.11 24.93 -22.46
CA ALA A 420 -0.93 25.52 -23.52
C ALA A 420 -2.27 26.07 -23.01
N LYS A 421 -2.73 25.64 -21.83
CA LYS A 421 -3.94 26.12 -21.15
C LYS A 421 -3.66 27.08 -19.99
N GLY A 422 -2.44 27.64 -19.91
CA GLY A 422 -2.08 28.60 -18.85
C GLY A 422 -1.83 27.95 -17.48
N ILE A 423 -1.63 26.63 -17.44
CA ILE A 423 -1.28 25.89 -16.22
C ILE A 423 0.21 25.53 -16.29
N TYR A 424 1.00 26.02 -15.34
CA TYR A 424 2.44 25.91 -15.29
C TYR A 424 2.88 25.04 -14.11
N PRO A 425 3.10 23.73 -14.32
CA PRO A 425 3.79 22.89 -13.35
C PRO A 425 5.27 23.30 -13.30
N VAL A 426 5.77 23.66 -12.12
CA VAL A 426 7.12 24.20 -11.94
C VAL A 426 7.89 23.52 -10.82
N ASP A 427 9.21 23.45 -10.98
CA ASP A 427 10.16 22.91 -10.00
C ASP A 427 11.20 23.95 -9.54
N ASN A 428 11.23 25.14 -10.14
CA ASN A 428 12.15 26.23 -9.77
C ASN A 428 11.60 27.61 -10.16
N LEU A 429 12.25 28.65 -9.60
CA LEU A 429 11.87 30.04 -9.84
C LEU A 429 12.01 30.49 -11.31
N ASP A 430 12.98 29.96 -12.05
CA ASP A 430 13.21 30.37 -13.44
C ASP A 430 12.04 29.96 -14.35
N GLN A 431 11.42 28.82 -14.08
CA GLN A 431 10.21 28.38 -14.79
C GLN A 431 9.00 29.28 -14.51
N ILE A 432 8.86 29.80 -13.29
CA ILE A 432 7.83 30.81 -12.97
C ILE A 432 8.07 32.09 -13.76
N LYS A 433 9.31 32.59 -13.78
CA LYS A 433 9.67 33.80 -14.54
C LYS A 433 9.44 33.62 -16.04
N ALA A 434 9.64 32.40 -16.56
CA ALA A 434 9.40 32.06 -17.96
C ALA A 434 7.89 31.98 -18.31
N ALA A 435 7.01 31.76 -17.35
CA ALA A 435 5.56 31.73 -17.57
C ALA A 435 4.98 33.11 -17.98
N GLY A 436 5.71 34.19 -17.71
CA GLY A 436 5.35 35.55 -18.11
C GLY A 436 4.79 36.40 -16.97
N LYS A 437 4.16 37.52 -17.35
CA LYS A 437 3.49 38.49 -16.46
C LYS A 437 1.97 38.23 -16.44
N GLY A 438 1.26 38.80 -15.46
CA GLY A 438 -0.18 38.59 -15.24
C GLY A 438 -0.50 37.99 -13.87
N ASP A 439 -1.78 37.89 -13.55
CA ASP A 439 -2.24 37.37 -12.27
C ASP A 439 -2.06 35.85 -12.16
N PHE A 440 -1.73 35.35 -10.97
CA PHE A 440 -1.38 33.95 -10.74
C PHE A 440 -2.16 33.31 -9.60
N TRP A 441 -2.69 32.13 -9.85
CA TRP A 441 -3.03 31.14 -8.84
C TRP A 441 -1.81 30.27 -8.55
N LEU A 442 -1.21 30.42 -7.37
CA LEU A 442 -0.10 29.60 -6.91
C LEU A 442 -0.60 28.47 -6.01
N ILE A 443 -0.40 27.23 -6.44
CA ILE A 443 -0.70 26.02 -5.68
C ILE A 443 0.59 25.45 -5.10
N VAL A 444 0.64 25.37 -3.78
CA VAL A 444 1.76 24.79 -3.03
C VAL A 444 1.28 23.55 -2.30
N SER A 445 1.74 22.38 -2.73
CA SER A 445 1.41 21.08 -2.14
C SER A 445 2.66 20.39 -1.62
N ARG A 446 2.58 19.88 -0.37
CA ARG A 446 3.62 19.21 0.44
C ARG A 446 4.55 20.15 1.20
N ASP A 447 4.76 19.80 2.47
CA ASP A 447 5.54 20.51 3.48
C ASP A 447 7.06 20.59 3.24
N ILE A 448 7.54 20.37 2.01
CA ILE A 448 8.93 20.62 1.68
C ILE A 448 8.96 22.02 1.07
N TYR A 449 9.02 23.01 1.95
CA TYR A 449 9.62 24.29 1.60
C TYR A 449 11.12 24.01 1.39
N ASP A 450 11.45 23.35 0.30
CA ASP A 450 12.83 23.35 -0.16
C ASP A 450 13.20 24.78 -0.54
N ASP A 451 14.50 25.01 -0.65
CA ASP A 451 15.04 26.34 -0.93
C ASP A 451 14.41 26.95 -2.20
N GLU A 452 14.02 26.12 -3.17
CA GLU A 452 13.32 26.56 -4.39
C GLU A 452 11.88 26.99 -4.14
N THR A 453 11.10 26.23 -3.37
CA THR A 453 9.74 26.62 -2.98
C THR A 453 9.75 27.95 -2.22
N ILE A 454 10.72 28.16 -1.33
CA ILE A 454 10.89 29.42 -0.61
C ILE A 454 11.20 30.56 -1.58
N ARG A 455 12.15 30.37 -2.50
CA ARG A 455 12.50 31.37 -3.53
C ARG A 455 11.31 31.76 -4.40
N VAL A 456 10.46 30.81 -4.77
CA VAL A 456 9.22 31.09 -5.52
C VAL A 456 8.27 31.96 -4.70
N LEU A 457 8.05 31.61 -3.43
CA LEU A 457 7.16 32.39 -2.55
C LEU A 457 7.69 33.80 -2.28
N ASP A 458 8.99 33.94 -2.02
CA ASP A 458 9.64 35.24 -1.83
C ASP A 458 9.48 36.11 -3.08
N TYR A 459 9.70 35.54 -4.27
CA TYR A 459 9.47 36.23 -5.54
C TYR A 459 8.03 36.74 -5.68
N PHE A 460 7.02 35.91 -5.36
CA PHE A 460 5.62 36.34 -5.41
C PHE A 460 5.33 37.45 -4.41
N ASN A 461 5.83 37.36 -3.17
CA ASN A 461 5.64 38.41 -2.16
C ASN A 461 6.30 39.75 -2.54
N GLU A 462 7.45 39.70 -3.20
CA GLU A 462 8.17 40.89 -3.67
C GLU A 462 7.47 41.54 -4.86
N ASN A 463 6.98 40.76 -5.82
CA ASN A 463 6.52 41.27 -7.13
C ASN A 463 4.99 41.33 -7.29
N TYR A 464 4.21 40.67 -6.43
CA TYR A 464 2.75 40.56 -6.53
C TYR A 464 2.07 40.90 -5.21
N ASN A 465 0.81 41.31 -5.27
CA ASN A 465 -0.06 41.50 -4.11
C ASN A 465 -0.89 40.24 -3.88
N LEU A 466 -0.84 39.67 -2.67
CA LEU A 466 -1.72 38.56 -2.30
C LEU A 466 -3.17 39.09 -2.19
N ALA A 467 -4.04 38.66 -3.09
CA ALA A 467 -5.43 39.10 -3.17
C ALA A 467 -6.40 38.13 -2.49
N ASP A 468 -6.14 36.82 -2.58
CA ASP A 468 -6.93 35.80 -1.89
C ASP A 468 -6.06 34.60 -1.50
N SER A 469 -6.51 33.83 -0.51
CA SER A 469 -5.84 32.58 -0.14
C SER A 469 -6.81 31.59 0.49
N ARG A 470 -6.61 30.32 0.18
CA ARG A 470 -7.29 29.21 0.84
C ARG A 470 -6.31 28.12 1.19
N GLU A 471 -6.55 27.51 2.34
CA GLU A 471 -5.71 26.46 2.86
C GLU A 471 -6.50 25.19 3.19
N TYR A 472 -5.96 24.07 2.76
CA TYR A 472 -6.50 22.74 3.01
C TYR A 472 -5.53 21.97 3.91
N LEU A 473 -5.98 21.67 5.13
CA LEU A 473 -5.27 20.83 6.10
C LEU A 473 -5.94 19.44 6.14
N LEU A 474 -5.14 18.38 6.12
CA LEU A 474 -5.63 16.98 6.24
C LEU A 474 -6.17 16.60 7.62
N ASN A 475 -6.34 17.53 8.56
CA ASN A 475 -7.03 17.27 9.82
C ASN A 475 -7.70 18.56 10.29
N GLN A 476 -9.04 18.57 10.26
CA GLN A 476 -9.80 19.47 11.10
C GLN A 476 -9.83 18.82 12.50
N ASP A 477 -9.60 19.60 13.57
CA ASP A 477 -9.93 19.27 14.97
C ASP A 477 -8.88 18.69 15.95
N SER A 478 -7.67 19.26 16.04
CA SER A 478 -7.32 19.77 17.39
C SER A 478 -6.22 20.82 17.35
N ALA A 479 -6.49 21.93 18.05
CA ALA A 479 -5.45 22.89 18.44
C ALA A 479 -4.24 22.19 19.10
N PHE A 480 -4.48 21.07 19.81
CA PHE A 480 -3.44 20.25 20.42
C PHE A 480 -2.45 19.66 19.41
N PHE A 481 -2.92 19.00 18.33
CA PHE A 481 -2.02 18.43 17.32
C PHE A 481 -1.24 19.52 16.57
N ASN A 482 -1.86 20.67 16.29
CA ASN A 482 -1.16 21.83 15.72
C ASN A 482 -0.09 22.39 16.67
N SER A 483 -0.36 22.51 17.97
CA SER A 483 0.63 22.94 18.96
C SER A 483 1.77 21.92 19.14
N LEU A 484 1.45 20.63 19.14
CA LEU A 484 2.43 19.55 19.23
C LEU A 484 3.33 19.52 17.98
N TYR A 485 2.75 19.73 16.80
CA TYR A 485 3.49 19.86 15.54
C TYR A 485 4.42 21.07 15.56
N GLN A 486 3.91 22.27 15.87
CA GLN A 486 4.74 23.48 15.95
C GLN A 486 5.91 23.28 16.91
N TYR A 487 5.68 22.59 18.03
CA TYR A 487 6.74 22.24 18.97
C TYR A 487 7.78 21.28 18.38
N PHE A 488 7.35 20.18 17.72
CA PHE A 488 8.28 19.21 17.14
C PHE A 488 9.03 19.73 15.91
N ASP A 489 8.39 20.56 15.09
CA ASP A 489 8.96 21.20 13.91
C ASP A 489 10.00 22.27 14.29
N GLN A 490 9.66 23.17 15.22
CA GLN A 490 10.61 24.15 15.78
C GLN A 490 11.85 23.47 16.40
N LYS A 491 11.68 22.28 17.00
CA LYS A 491 12.77 21.52 17.62
C LYS A 491 13.48 20.57 16.65
N LYS A 492 13.05 20.49 15.38
CA LYS A 492 13.56 19.54 14.36
C LYS A 492 13.54 18.08 14.84
N LEU A 493 12.64 17.75 15.78
CA LEU A 493 12.61 16.43 16.43
C LEU A 493 11.83 15.42 15.58
N ILE A 494 10.77 15.87 14.89
CA ILE A 494 9.94 15.05 14.02
C ILE A 494 9.38 15.94 12.89
N GLN A 495 9.72 15.65 11.63
CA GLN A 495 8.97 16.15 10.47
C GLN A 495 7.71 15.28 10.30
N LEU A 496 6.67 15.53 11.09
CA LEU A 496 5.35 14.95 10.82
C LEU A 496 4.74 15.75 9.67
N ARG A 497 4.95 15.29 8.43
CA ARG A 497 4.36 15.88 7.22
C ARG A 497 2.84 15.76 7.30
N LEU A 498 2.16 16.84 7.68
CA LEU A 498 0.71 16.94 7.63
C LEU A 498 0.39 17.54 6.28
N ASN A 499 -0.03 16.74 5.30
CA ASN A 499 -0.18 17.28 3.95
C ASN A 499 -1.07 18.52 3.96
N ARG A 500 -0.47 19.62 3.51
CA ARG A 500 -1.05 20.94 3.42
C ARG A 500 -1.04 21.31 1.95
N ILE A 501 -2.19 21.74 1.44
CA ILE A 501 -2.25 22.43 0.16
C ILE A 501 -2.67 23.86 0.42
N ARG A 502 -1.84 24.80 -0.01
CA ARG A 502 -2.17 26.22 -0.03
C ARG A 502 -2.45 26.63 -1.47
N VAL A 503 -3.54 27.36 -1.66
CA VAL A 503 -3.89 28.01 -2.92
C VAL A 503 -3.86 29.50 -2.65
N LEU A 504 -3.02 30.22 -3.36
CA LEU A 504 -2.78 31.65 -3.18
C LEU A 504 -3.09 32.36 -4.50
N TYR A 505 -3.86 33.43 -4.46
CA TYR A 505 -4.12 34.28 -5.63
C TYR A 505 -3.31 35.57 -5.53
N PHE A 506 -2.46 35.80 -6.51
CA PHE A 506 -1.54 36.91 -6.59
C PHE A 506 -1.88 37.81 -7.77
N GLN A 507 -2.04 39.10 -7.51
CA GLN A 507 -2.24 40.11 -8.53
C GLN A 507 -0.94 40.87 -8.81
N GLU A 508 -0.61 41.13 -10.07
CA GLU A 508 0.64 41.82 -10.43
C GLU A 508 0.67 43.22 -9.79
N LYS A 509 1.79 43.59 -9.15
CA LYS A 509 1.95 44.96 -8.64
C LYS A 509 2.05 45.90 -9.83
N SER A 510 1.20 46.94 -9.80
CA SER A 510 1.20 48.05 -10.77
C SER A 510 2.52 48.81 -10.80
#